data_AF-A0A3R7XJR5-F1
#
_entry.id   AF-A0A3R7XJR5-F1
#
_cell.length_a   1.000
_cell.length_b   1.000
_cell.length_c   1.000
_cell.angle_alpha   90.00
_cell.angle_beta   90.00
_cell.angle_gamma   90.00
#
_symmetry.space_group_name_H-M   'P 1'
#
loop_
_entity.id
_entity.type
_entity.pdbx_description
1 polymer ?
#
loop_
_entity_poly.entity_id
_entity_poly.type
_entity_poly.pdbx_seq_one_letter_code
_entity_poly.pdbx_strand_id
1 'polypeptide(L)' 'KNRSVKVTRIAHGVPLGGELEFIDPTTLAHALGSRKEVGES' A
#
# COMPACT_ATOMS: atom_id res chain seq x y z
N LYS A 1 12.34 -10.47 26.61
CA LYS A 1 12.99 -9.14 26.40
C LYS A 1 12.37 -8.52 25.15
N ASN A 2 11.53 -7.48 25.29
CA ASN A 2 11.10 -6.69 24.14
C ASN A 2 12.30 -5.94 23.60
N ARG A 3 12.78 -6.35 22.43
CA ARG A 3 13.83 -5.65 21.71
C ARG A 3 13.17 -4.41 21.10
N SER A 4 13.76 -3.22 21.28
CA SER A 4 13.26 -1.96 20.71
C SER A 4 13.46 -1.91 19.19
N VAL A 5 12.90 -2.90 18.49
CA VAL A 5 12.96 -3.03 17.04
C VAL A 5 11.64 -2.52 16.50
N LYS A 6 11.71 -1.52 15.63
CA LYS A 6 10.56 -1.00 14.91
C LYS A 6 10.14 -2.03 13.86
N VAL A 7 8.97 -2.65 14.06
CA VAL A 7 8.38 -3.57 13.09
C VAL A 7 7.41 -2.79 12.20
N THR A 8 7.53 -2.97 10.88
CA THR A 8 6.64 -2.36 9.89
C THR A 8 6.17 -3.41 8.88
N ARG A 9 5.04 -3.16 8.22
CA ARG A 9 4.50 -4.02 7.16
C ARG A 9 4.92 -3.48 5.78
N ILE A 10 5.11 -4.39 4.82
CA ILE A 10 5.28 -4.03 3.41
C ILE A 10 4.00 -3.37 2.90
N ALA A 11 4.14 -2.37 2.03
CA ALA A 11 2.99 -1.74 1.39
C ALA A 11 2.23 -2.75 0.51
N HIS A 12 0.90 -2.79 0.64
CA HIS A 12 0.02 -3.51 -0.27
C HIS A 12 -0.74 -2.47 -1.10
N GLY A 13 -0.76 -2.62 -2.42
CA GLY A 13 -1.40 -1.66 -3.31
C GLY A 13 -1.24 -2.05 -4.78
N VAL A 14 -1.48 -1.09 -5.67
CA VAL A 14 -1.40 -1.30 -7.11
C VAL A 14 0.06 -1.47 -7.54
N PRO A 15 0.39 -2.49 -8.36
CA PRO A 15 1.74 -2.69 -8.87
C PRO A 15 2.15 -1.60 -9.87
N LEU A 16 3.45 -1.36 -10.01
CA LEU A 16 3.97 -0.44 -11.01
C LEU A 16 3.86 -1.05 -12.41
N GLY A 17 3.51 -0.20 -13.38
CA GLY A 17 3.51 -0.56 -14.80
C GLY A 17 2.31 -1.39 -15.29
N GLY A 18 1.26 -1.54 -14.46
CA GLY A 18 -0.02 -2.12 -14.86
C GLY A 18 -1.09 -1.06 -15.10
N GLU A 19 -2.11 -1.40 -15.90
CA GLU A 19 -3.27 -0.53 -16.13
C GLU A 19 -4.40 -0.89 -15.15
N LEU A 20 -5.15 0.11 -14.67
CA LEU A 20 -6.17 -0.08 -13.63
C LEU A 20 -7.30 -1.03 -14.06
N GLU A 21 -7.56 -1.15 -15.36
CA GLU A 21 -8.62 -2.01 -15.91
C GLU A 21 -8.32 -3.52 -15.74
N PHE A 22 -7.05 -3.89 -15.52
CA PHE A 22 -6.64 -5.28 -15.30
C PHE A 22 -6.36 -5.61 -13.83
N ILE A 23 -6.54 -4.64 -12.93
CA ILE A 23 -6.36 -4.85 -11.49
C ILE A 23 -7.66 -5.37 -10.88
N ASP A 24 -7.54 -6.31 -9.95
CA ASP A 24 -8.72 -6.81 -9.26
C ASP A 24 -9.37 -5.69 -8.39
N PRO A 25 -10.70 -5.62 -8.31
CA PRO A 25 -11.39 -4.56 -7.57
C PRO A 25 -11.03 -4.50 -6.08
N THR A 26 -10.69 -5.64 -5.49
CA THR A 26 -10.32 -5.73 -4.06
C THR A 26 -8.99 -5.03 -3.81
N THR A 27 -7.99 -5.24 -4.66
CA THR A 27 -6.70 -4.52 -4.62
C THR A 27 -6.89 -3.02 -4.81
N LEU A 28 -7.76 -2.59 -5.74
CA LEU A 28 -8.08 -1.17 -5.91
C LEU A 28 -8.72 -0.58 -4.65
N ALA A 29 -9.71 -1.27 -4.06
CA ALA A 29 -10.36 -0.83 -2.84
C ALA A 29 -9.36 -0.69 -1.67
N HIS A 30 -8.46 -1.67 -1.51
CA HIS A 30 -7.40 -1.62 -0.49
C HIS A 30 -6.40 -0.48 -0.75
N ALA A 31 -5.95 -0.29 -1.99
CA ALA A 31 -5.02 0.78 -2.35
C ALA A 31 -5.64 2.16 -2.13
N LEU A 32 -6.91 2.36 -2.48
CA LEU A 32 -7.63 3.62 -2.28
C LEU A 32 -7.87 3.93 -0.80
N GLY A 33 -8.17 2.91 0.01
CA GLY A 33 -8.36 3.04 1.46
C GLY A 33 -7.07 3.35 2.22
N SER A 34 -5.92 2.91 1.70
CA SER A 34 -4.59 3.14 2.30
C SER A 34 -3.75 4.20 1.60
N ARG A 35 -4.36 4.97 0.68
CA ARG A 35 -3.65 6.03 -0.07
C ARG A 35 -3.06 7.07 0.88
N LYS A 36 -1.89 7.58 0.52
CA LYS A 36 -1.19 8.64 1.28
C LYS A 36 -1.20 9.94 0.49
N GLU A 37 -1.15 11.06 1.20
CA GLU A 37 -1.06 12.37 0.56
C GLU A 37 0.32 12.56 -0.08
N VAL A 38 0.34 13.15 -1.27
CA VAL A 38 1.59 13.47 -1.94
C VAL A 38 2.19 14.71 -1.27
N GLY A 39 3.15 14.50 -0.38
CA GLY A 39 3.80 15.58 0.39
C GLY A 39 3.98 15.26 1.87
N GLU A 40 3.38 14.17 2.39
CA GLU A 40 3.76 13.65 3.70
C GLU A 40 5.17 13.04 3.63
N SER A 41 6.13 13.67 4.29
CA SER A 41 7.49 13.16 4.55
C SER A 41 7.86 13.41 6.00
#